data_AF-A0A8H4XVV4-F1
#
_entry.id   AF-A0A8H4XVV4-F1
#
_cell.length_a   1.000
_cell.length_b   1.000
_cell.length_c   1.000
_cell.angle_alpha   90.00
_cell.angle_beta   90.00
_cell.angle_gamma   90.00
#
_symmetry.space_group_name_H-M   'P 1'
#
loop_
_entity.id
_entity.type
_entity.pdbx_description
1 polymer ?
#
loop_
_entity_poly.entity_id
_entity_poly.type
_entity_poly.pdbx_seq_one_letter_code
_entity_poly.pdbx_strand_id
1 'polypeptide(L)'
;MLRVLGGVYTKYSRYFRHQNPNCIALWHFLNLNLLTDMEQYEIAAGRDGADKAYAALQEVADWSQTWYARRACLHAAGIYLAMSRRRANDGVMLHSDAVLFKAALVLGLHVFMMQPNEPHTAPDAEPYELLNEVDWTTLDDPLAADAASPRATTNGRSDNAASYFVQNGGVVSFSGTVCEGGYNSAKMILLEFASLLEEVGKWNAKELCRILRIMSDTLLEVDDRSGGE
;
A
#
# COMPACT_ATOMS: atom_id res chain seq x y z
N MET A 1 2.13 -12.51 15.61
CA MET A 1 2.76 -11.17 15.63
C MET A 1 1.79 -10.07 15.22
N LEU A 2 1.01 -10.22 14.15
CA LEU A 2 -0.05 -9.26 13.75
C LEU A 2 -1.05 -8.94 14.89
N ARG A 3 -1.54 -9.96 15.63
CA ARG A 3 -2.37 -9.77 16.85
C ARG A 3 -1.74 -8.82 17.88
N VAL A 4 -0.41 -8.88 18.06
CA VAL A 4 0.31 -8.01 19.01
C VAL A 4 0.32 -6.57 18.51
N LEU A 5 0.63 -6.36 17.22
CA LEU A 5 0.59 -5.02 16.62
C LEU A 5 -0.82 -4.43 16.60
N GLY A 6 -1.85 -5.24 16.38
CA GLY A 6 -3.24 -4.85 16.53
C GLY A 6 -3.55 -4.38 17.95
N GLY A 7 -3.16 -5.16 18.97
CA GLY A 7 -3.32 -4.78 20.37
C GLY A 7 -2.58 -3.49 20.75
N VAL A 8 -1.39 -3.26 20.19
CA VAL A 8 -0.65 -2.00 20.34
C VAL A 8 -1.44 -0.83 19.73
N TYR A 9 -1.99 -0.99 18.53
CA TYR A 9 -2.82 0.05 17.92
C TYR A 9 -4.05 0.35 18.77
N THR A 10 -4.83 -0.66 19.17
CA THR A 10 -6.03 -0.45 19.98
C THR A 10 -5.72 0.29 21.28
N LYS A 11 -4.61 -0.04 21.94
CA LYS A 11 -4.20 0.61 23.20
C LYS A 11 -3.71 2.04 23.02
N TYR A 12 -3.04 2.35 21.91
CA TYR A 12 -2.36 3.63 21.69
C TYR A 12 -2.92 4.45 20.51
N SER A 13 -4.12 4.13 20.02
CA SER A 13 -4.73 4.71 18.80
C SER A 13 -4.75 6.24 18.82
N ARG A 14 -5.14 6.84 19.96
CA ARG A 14 -5.17 8.30 20.13
C ARG A 14 -3.77 8.94 19.99
N TYR A 15 -2.73 8.27 20.48
CA TYR A 15 -1.34 8.74 20.35
C TYR A 15 -0.89 8.67 18.90
N PHE A 16 -1.15 7.54 18.23
CA PHE A 16 -0.83 7.34 16.82
C PHE A 16 -1.55 8.31 15.88
N ARG A 17 -2.83 8.62 16.12
CA ARG A 17 -3.61 9.51 15.26
C ARG A 17 -3.26 10.99 15.43
N HIS A 18 -2.79 11.43 16.60
CA HIS A 18 -2.75 12.85 16.93
C HIS A 18 -1.44 13.39 17.50
N GLN A 19 -0.48 12.54 17.87
CA GLN A 19 0.73 13.03 18.57
C GLN A 19 2.03 12.85 17.80
N ASN A 20 2.27 11.72 17.15
CA ASN A 20 3.56 11.49 16.47
C ASN A 20 3.40 10.71 15.15
N PRO A 21 3.52 11.38 13.98
CA PRO A 21 3.39 10.73 12.68
C PRO A 21 4.45 9.65 12.45
N ASN A 22 5.65 9.77 13.06
CA ASN A 22 6.68 8.76 12.94
C ASN A 22 6.28 7.44 13.61
N CYS A 23 5.58 7.49 14.74
CA CYS A 23 5.17 6.29 15.46
C CYS A 23 4.09 5.50 14.70
N ILE A 24 3.12 6.20 14.10
CA ILE A 24 2.12 5.53 13.27
C ILE A 24 2.72 5.02 11.96
N ALA A 25 3.64 5.77 11.32
CA ALA A 25 4.37 5.30 10.15
C ALA A 25 5.19 4.03 10.46
N LEU A 26 5.87 3.98 11.61
CA LEU A 26 6.58 2.78 12.06
C LEU A 26 5.62 1.60 12.30
N TRP A 27 4.47 1.84 12.92
CA TRP A 27 3.47 0.79 13.12
C TRP A 27 2.97 0.22 11.79
N HIS A 28 2.66 1.06 10.80
CA HIS A 28 2.31 0.59 9.47
C HIS A 28 3.46 -0.18 8.82
N PHE A 29 4.69 0.31 8.93
CA PHE A 29 5.87 -0.36 8.37
C PHE A 29 6.10 -1.74 8.96
N LEU A 30 5.92 -1.92 10.27
CA LEU A 30 6.03 -3.23 10.91
C LEU A 30 4.95 -4.19 10.40
N ASN A 31 3.71 -3.72 10.21
CA ASN A 31 2.67 -4.56 9.61
C ASN A 31 2.99 -4.89 8.15
N LEU A 32 3.52 -3.93 7.39
CA LEU A 32 3.91 -4.12 6.00
C LEU A 32 4.95 -5.26 5.88
N ASN A 33 6.01 -5.22 6.69
CA ASN A 33 7.03 -6.29 6.73
C ASN A 33 6.50 -7.66 7.19
N LEU A 34 5.37 -7.70 7.91
CA LEU A 34 4.73 -8.97 8.30
C LEU A 34 3.80 -9.52 7.23
N LEU A 35 3.27 -8.66 6.37
CA LEU A 35 2.32 -9.05 5.33
C LEU A 35 3.03 -9.37 4.01
N THR A 36 4.14 -8.71 3.72
CA THR A 36 4.81 -8.77 2.41
C THR A 36 6.19 -9.40 2.51
N ASP A 37 6.58 -10.15 1.49
CA ASP A 37 7.99 -10.48 1.26
C ASP A 37 8.70 -9.27 0.63
N MET A 38 9.39 -8.49 1.47
CA MET A 38 10.07 -7.28 1.03
C MET A 38 11.26 -7.54 0.10
N GLU A 39 11.83 -8.73 0.14
CA GLU A 39 12.89 -9.11 -0.79
C GLU A 39 12.30 -9.29 -2.19
N GLN A 40 11.16 -9.96 -2.28
CA GLN A 40 10.47 -10.16 -3.55
C GLN A 40 10.07 -8.85 -4.23
N TYR A 41 9.60 -7.86 -3.45
CA TYR A 41 9.30 -6.53 -3.96
C TYR A 41 10.54 -5.77 -4.48
N GLU A 42 11.72 -5.98 -3.88
CA GLU A 42 12.96 -5.40 -4.41
C GLU A 42 13.44 -6.10 -5.69
N ILE A 43 13.28 -7.42 -5.78
CA ILE A 43 13.60 -8.18 -6.99
C ILE A 43 12.68 -7.73 -8.13
N ALA A 44 11.37 -7.62 -7.88
CA ALA A 44 10.39 -7.10 -8.82
C ALA A 44 10.69 -5.65 -9.25
N ALA A 45 11.33 -4.87 -8.37
CA ALA A 45 11.83 -3.53 -8.68
C ALA A 45 13.11 -3.50 -9.53
N GLY A 46 13.68 -4.66 -9.88
CA GLY A 46 14.86 -4.77 -10.74
C GLY A 46 16.20 -4.96 -10.02
N ARG A 47 16.21 -5.18 -8.69
CA ARG A 47 17.44 -5.32 -7.90
C ARG A 47 18.41 -6.36 -8.48
N ASP A 48 17.89 -7.48 -8.96
CA ASP A 48 18.68 -8.61 -9.44
C ASP A 48 18.68 -8.74 -10.99
N GLY A 49 18.22 -7.71 -11.71
CA GLY A 49 18.12 -7.70 -13.17
C GLY A 49 16.75 -8.07 -13.73
N ALA A 50 16.55 -7.82 -15.04
CA ALA A 50 15.25 -7.83 -15.69
C ALA A 50 14.55 -9.20 -15.70
N ASP A 51 15.28 -10.30 -15.94
CA ASP A 51 14.69 -11.64 -16.03
C ASP A 51 14.08 -12.08 -14.69
N LYS A 52 14.80 -11.84 -13.59
CA LYS A 52 14.31 -12.10 -12.24
C LYS A 52 13.19 -11.15 -11.84
N ALA A 53 13.28 -9.89 -12.25
CA ALA A 53 12.23 -8.91 -12.00
C ALA A 53 10.90 -9.34 -12.62
N TYR A 54 10.92 -9.83 -13.86
CA TYR A 54 9.71 -10.32 -14.53
C TYR A 54 9.08 -11.51 -13.78
N ALA A 55 9.87 -12.49 -13.37
CA ALA A 55 9.37 -13.62 -12.58
C ALA A 55 8.78 -13.15 -11.24
N ALA A 56 9.46 -12.24 -10.54
CA ALA A 56 8.97 -11.70 -9.28
C ALA A 56 7.70 -10.86 -9.43
N LEU A 57 7.57 -10.16 -10.56
CA LEU A 57 6.38 -9.41 -10.92
C LEU A 57 5.16 -10.32 -11.13
N GLN A 58 5.32 -11.50 -11.72
CA GLN A 58 4.24 -12.50 -11.81
C GLN A 58 3.81 -13.00 -10.42
N GLU A 59 4.76 -13.26 -9.53
CA GLU A 59 4.42 -13.62 -8.14
C GLU A 59 3.70 -12.49 -7.39
N VAL A 60 4.09 -11.23 -7.64
CA VAL A 60 3.37 -10.06 -7.11
C VAL A 60 1.95 -9.99 -7.69
N ALA A 61 1.76 -10.32 -8.97
CA ALA A 61 0.45 -10.35 -9.60
C ALA A 61 -0.47 -11.38 -8.95
N ASP A 62 0.01 -12.61 -8.75
CA ASP A 62 -0.75 -13.66 -8.06
C ASP A 62 -1.07 -13.26 -6.61
N TRP A 63 -0.08 -12.73 -5.89
CA TRP A 63 -0.25 -12.30 -4.50
C TRP A 63 -1.21 -11.11 -4.37
N SER A 64 -1.25 -10.19 -5.34
CA SER A 64 -2.11 -9.00 -5.34
C SER A 64 -3.60 -9.32 -5.21
N GLN A 65 -4.02 -10.51 -5.65
CA GLN A 65 -5.40 -10.99 -5.57
C GLN A 65 -5.81 -11.42 -4.16
N THR A 66 -4.88 -11.49 -3.21
CA THR A 66 -5.15 -11.89 -1.83
C THR A 66 -5.62 -10.72 -0.97
N TRP A 67 -6.40 -11.04 0.07
CA TRP A 67 -6.78 -10.03 1.06
C TRP A 67 -5.57 -9.51 1.86
N TYR A 68 -4.51 -10.33 2.02
CA TYR A 68 -3.24 -9.92 2.64
C TYR A 68 -2.62 -8.75 1.87
N ALA A 69 -2.62 -8.83 0.53
CA ALA A 69 -2.10 -7.79 -0.34
C ALA A 69 -2.87 -6.49 -0.23
N ARG A 70 -4.20 -6.57 -0.28
CA ARG A 70 -5.06 -5.40 -0.12
C ARG A 70 -4.87 -4.73 1.23
N ARG A 71 -4.71 -5.51 2.30
CA ARG A 71 -4.38 -4.97 3.63
C ARG A 71 -2.98 -4.32 3.66
N ALA A 72 -1.99 -4.91 2.99
CA ALA A 72 -0.66 -4.32 2.88
C ALA A 72 -0.71 -2.97 2.14
N CYS A 73 -1.52 -2.85 1.08
CA CYS A 73 -1.77 -1.58 0.40
C CYS A 73 -2.34 -0.51 1.33
N LEU A 74 -3.28 -0.85 2.22
CA LEU A 74 -3.77 0.09 3.23
C LEU A 74 -2.67 0.53 4.20
N HIS A 75 -1.74 -0.36 4.58
CA HIS A 75 -0.59 0.03 5.40
C HIS A 75 0.39 0.92 4.63
N ALA A 76 0.65 0.64 3.35
CA ALA A 76 1.48 1.47 2.49
C ALA A 76 0.89 2.88 2.28
N ALA A 77 -0.41 2.97 2.02
CA ALA A 77 -1.14 4.24 1.95
C ALA A 77 -1.14 4.98 3.30
N GLY A 78 -1.29 4.25 4.41
CA GLY A 78 -1.17 4.80 5.77
C GLY A 78 0.21 5.38 6.06
N ILE A 79 1.29 4.80 5.53
CA ILE A 79 2.64 5.37 5.59
C ILE A 79 2.69 6.70 4.85
N TYR A 80 2.21 6.75 3.59
CA TYR A 80 2.16 8.00 2.83
C TYR A 80 1.42 9.09 3.59
N LEU A 81 0.21 8.78 4.09
CA LEU A 81 -0.62 9.73 4.83
C LEU A 81 0.02 10.21 6.14
N ALA A 82 0.68 9.31 6.87
CA ALA A 82 1.38 9.66 8.10
C ALA A 82 2.55 10.62 7.82
N MET A 83 3.33 10.35 6.78
CA MET A 83 4.51 11.14 6.45
C MET A 83 4.14 12.47 5.77
N SER A 84 3.06 12.54 4.98
CA SER A 84 2.57 13.78 4.35
C SER A 84 1.98 14.76 5.36
N ARG A 85 1.45 14.27 6.49
CA ARG A 85 0.93 15.11 7.59
C ARG A 85 2.01 15.57 8.58
N ARG A 86 3.26 15.13 8.39
CA ARG A 86 4.37 15.44 9.30
C ARG A 86 4.71 16.93 9.28
N ARG A 87 4.90 17.51 10.46
CA ARG A 87 5.40 18.88 10.66
C ARG A 87 6.91 18.88 10.80
N ALA A 88 7.55 20.00 10.48
CA ALA A 88 9.00 20.17 10.62
C ALA A 88 9.51 19.85 12.05
N ASN A 89 8.69 20.14 13.07
CA ASN A 89 9.02 19.94 14.49
C ASN A 89 8.84 18.51 14.98
N ASP A 90 8.25 17.60 14.20
CA ASP A 90 7.98 16.21 14.64
C ASP A 90 9.25 15.35 14.69
N GLY A 91 10.41 15.91 14.35
CA GLY A 91 11.65 15.17 14.13
C GLY A 91 11.56 14.30 12.87
N VAL A 92 12.59 13.50 12.62
CA VAL A 92 12.59 12.53 11.53
C VAL A 92 13.00 11.18 12.10
N MET A 93 12.18 10.17 11.84
CA MET A 93 12.51 8.78 12.15
C MET A 93 13.73 8.34 11.35
N LEU A 94 14.69 7.66 11.99
CA LEU A 94 15.91 7.13 11.34
C LEU A 94 15.62 6.33 10.05
N HIS A 95 14.45 5.70 9.96
CA HIS A 95 14.04 4.86 8.84
C HIS A 95 13.00 5.50 7.92
N SER A 96 12.69 6.81 8.04
CA SER A 96 11.65 7.45 7.21
C SER A 96 11.82 7.20 5.71
N ASP A 97 13.08 7.25 5.25
CA ASP A 97 13.41 7.11 3.83
C ASP A 97 13.11 5.70 3.34
N ALA A 98 13.55 4.70 4.09
CA ALA A 98 13.30 3.29 3.79
C ALA A 98 11.81 2.93 3.91
N VAL A 99 11.12 3.47 4.92
CA VAL A 99 9.69 3.22 5.12
C VAL A 99 8.85 3.75 3.95
N LEU A 100 9.12 4.96 3.48
CA LEU A 100 8.45 5.53 2.30
C LEU A 100 8.77 4.75 1.03
N PHE A 101 10.04 4.42 0.80
CA PHE A 101 10.46 3.66 -0.37
C PHE A 101 9.78 2.28 -0.44
N LYS A 102 9.77 1.54 0.68
CA LYS A 102 9.12 0.22 0.75
C LYS A 102 7.61 0.30 0.55
N ALA A 103 6.96 1.32 1.12
CA ALA A 103 5.54 1.56 0.89
C ALA A 103 5.26 1.86 -0.60
N ALA A 104 6.11 2.64 -1.26
CA ALA A 104 6.00 2.93 -2.68
C ALA A 104 6.10 1.67 -3.54
N LEU A 105 7.05 0.77 -3.23
CA LEU A 105 7.18 -0.51 -3.93
C LEU A 105 5.92 -1.36 -3.78
N VAL A 106 5.42 -1.53 -2.55
CA VAL A 106 4.24 -2.37 -2.30
C VAL A 106 3.02 -1.82 -3.02
N LEU A 107 2.73 -0.53 -2.87
CA LEU A 107 1.53 0.05 -3.45
C LEU A 107 1.64 0.23 -4.96
N GLY A 108 2.78 0.74 -5.45
CA GLY A 108 3.02 0.97 -6.87
C GLY A 108 2.98 -0.32 -7.68
N LEU A 109 3.67 -1.38 -7.22
CA LEU A 109 3.66 -2.67 -7.93
C LEU A 109 2.35 -3.44 -7.75
N HIS A 110 1.63 -3.26 -6.63
CA HIS A 110 0.28 -3.80 -6.52
C HIS A 110 -0.64 -3.18 -7.58
N VAL A 111 -0.67 -1.85 -7.68
CA VAL A 111 -1.50 -1.15 -8.66
C VAL A 111 -1.06 -1.44 -10.10
N PHE A 112 0.24 -1.61 -10.34
CA PHE A 112 0.74 -2.05 -11.65
C PHE A 112 0.14 -3.40 -12.06
N MET A 113 0.05 -4.33 -11.11
CA MET A 113 -0.47 -5.68 -11.33
C MET A 113 -1.98 -5.83 -11.14
N MET A 114 -2.69 -4.76 -10.77
CA MET A 114 -4.15 -4.79 -10.77
C MET A 114 -4.62 -5.02 -12.20
N GLN A 115 -5.44 -6.06 -12.37
CA GLN A 115 -6.09 -6.30 -13.65
C GLN A 115 -7.00 -5.10 -13.97
N PRO A 116 -6.96 -4.57 -15.20
CA PRO A 116 -7.91 -3.56 -15.64
C PRO A 116 -9.32 -4.08 -15.39
N ASN A 117 -10.19 -3.23 -14.83
CA ASN A 117 -11.54 -3.64 -14.44
C ASN A 117 -12.21 -4.45 -15.55
N GLU A 118 -12.51 -5.72 -15.25
CA GLU A 118 -13.43 -6.47 -16.10
C GLU A 118 -14.76 -5.69 -16.14
N PRO A 119 -15.40 -5.56 -17.31
CA PRO A 119 -16.67 -4.83 -17.49
C PRO A 119 -17.85 -5.43 -16.68
N HIS A 120 -17.60 -6.47 -15.88
CA HIS A 120 -18.56 -7.15 -15.01
C HIS A 120 -18.64 -6.58 -13.59
N THR A 121 -17.75 -5.66 -13.20
CA THR A 121 -17.90 -4.90 -11.96
C THR A 121 -19.00 -3.87 -12.16
N ALA A 122 -20.02 -3.86 -11.29
CA ALA A 122 -21.18 -3.00 -11.42
C ALA A 122 -20.76 -1.55 -11.79
N PRO A 123 -21.30 -0.94 -12.86
CA PRO A 123 -20.84 0.34 -13.39
C PRO A 123 -20.95 1.53 -12.42
N ASP A 124 -21.60 1.34 -11.27
CA ASP A 124 -21.82 2.34 -10.22
C ASP A 124 -20.98 2.09 -8.94
N ALA A 125 -20.03 1.16 -8.95
CA ALA A 125 -19.18 0.91 -7.79
C ALA A 125 -18.19 2.07 -7.57
N GLU A 126 -18.41 2.84 -6.51
CA GLU A 126 -17.53 3.95 -6.12
C GLU A 126 -16.11 3.42 -5.79
N PRO A 127 -15.05 3.97 -6.42
CA PRO A 127 -13.68 3.57 -6.13
C PRO A 127 -13.34 3.77 -4.65
N TYR A 128 -12.63 2.80 -4.06
CA TYR A 128 -12.14 2.93 -2.70
C TYR A 128 -10.93 3.86 -2.66
N GLU A 129 -11.08 5.05 -2.04
CA GLU A 129 -9.97 5.98 -1.85
C GLU A 129 -8.99 5.46 -0.78
N LEU A 130 -7.78 5.09 -1.23
CA LEU A 130 -6.72 4.49 -0.41
C LEU A 130 -6.20 5.43 0.67
N LEU A 131 -6.32 6.75 0.48
CA LEU A 131 -5.89 7.75 1.47
C LEU A 131 -6.98 8.09 2.51
N ASN A 132 -8.14 7.41 2.47
CA ASN A 132 -9.16 7.56 3.50
C ASN A 132 -8.66 7.09 4.88
N GLU A 133 -9.21 7.69 5.94
CA GLU A 133 -8.90 7.23 7.30
C GLU A 133 -9.48 5.82 7.52
N VAL A 134 -8.62 4.87 7.86
CA VAL A 134 -8.99 3.49 8.18
C VAL A 134 -9.11 3.34 9.70
N ASP A 135 -10.24 2.82 10.17
CA ASP A 135 -10.35 2.37 11.55
C ASP A 135 -9.72 0.97 11.72
N TRP A 136 -8.44 0.97 12.06
CA TRP A 136 -7.69 -0.27 12.30
C TRP A 136 -8.16 -1.07 13.51
N THR A 137 -9.07 -0.54 14.34
CA THR A 137 -9.66 -1.30 15.45
C THR A 137 -10.81 -2.22 15.03
N THR A 138 -11.47 -1.90 13.92
CA THR A 138 -12.61 -2.65 13.37
C THR A 138 -12.24 -3.47 12.13
N LEU A 139 -11.12 -3.14 11.48
CA LEU A 139 -10.60 -3.90 10.35
C LEU A 139 -10.26 -5.33 10.80
N ASP A 140 -11.06 -6.29 10.36
CA ASP A 140 -11.03 -7.69 10.80
C ASP A 140 -9.59 -8.22 10.93
N ASP A 141 -9.29 -8.87 12.05
CA ASP A 141 -8.03 -9.59 12.19
C ASP A 141 -8.17 -10.95 11.47
N PRO A 142 -7.50 -11.14 10.34
CA PRO A 142 -7.57 -12.37 9.57
C PRO A 142 -7.10 -13.61 10.31
N LEU A 143 -6.19 -13.44 11.28
CA LEU A 143 -5.70 -14.52 12.12
C LEU A 143 -6.63 -14.77 13.31
N ALA A 144 -7.66 -13.95 13.53
CA ALA A 144 -8.65 -14.15 14.58
C ALA A 144 -9.79 -15.09 14.17
N ALA A 145 -9.68 -15.77 13.02
CA ALA A 145 -10.60 -16.82 12.58
C ALA A 145 -10.49 -18.10 13.43
N ASP A 146 -10.79 -17.97 14.71
CA ASP A 146 -11.39 -18.99 15.57
C ASP A 146 -12.66 -18.37 16.15
N ALA A 147 -13.71 -18.26 15.33
CA ALA A 147 -15.09 -18.21 15.78
C ALA A 147 -16.03 -18.17 14.57
N ALA A 148 -16.63 -19.33 14.29
CA ALA A 148 -17.92 -19.39 13.65
C ALA A 148 -18.89 -18.46 14.41
N SER A 149 -19.24 -17.31 13.82
CA SER A 149 -20.47 -16.62 14.16
C SER A 149 -20.94 -15.79 12.97
N PRO A 150 -22.19 -15.95 12.49
CA PRO A 150 -22.72 -15.14 11.42
C PRO A 150 -22.94 -13.73 11.96
N ARG A 151 -22.10 -12.77 11.52
CA ARG A 151 -22.18 -11.39 12.01
C ARG A 151 -23.23 -10.60 11.23
N ALA A 152 -24.12 -10.00 12.01
CA ALA A 152 -25.22 -9.17 11.56
C ALA A 152 -24.73 -7.96 10.77
N THR A 153 -25.42 -7.68 9.67
CA THR A 153 -25.28 -6.49 8.83
C THR A 153 -25.69 -5.24 9.62
N THR A 154 -24.72 -4.52 10.18
CA THR A 154 -24.95 -3.16 10.69
C THR A 154 -24.63 -2.15 9.60
N ASN A 155 -25.64 -1.39 9.19
CA ASN A 155 -25.59 -0.32 8.19
C ASN A 155 -24.71 0.87 8.65
N GLY A 156 -23.39 0.74 8.50
CA GLY A 156 -22.42 1.83 8.58
C GLY A 156 -21.55 1.83 7.31
N ARG A 157 -21.94 2.61 6.29
CA ARG A 157 -21.31 2.57 4.96
C ARG A 157 -19.83 2.98 4.96
N SER A 158 -19.35 3.70 5.98
CA SER A 158 -17.92 4.05 6.17
C SER A 158 -17.12 2.97 6.91
N ASP A 159 -17.66 2.43 7.99
CA ASP A 159 -16.95 1.47 8.87
C ASP A 159 -16.71 0.12 8.18
N ASN A 160 -17.46 -0.15 7.11
CA ASN A 160 -17.34 -1.40 6.36
C ASN A 160 -16.60 -1.25 5.01
N ALA A 161 -16.21 -0.04 4.59
CA ALA A 161 -15.62 0.17 3.27
C ALA A 161 -14.20 -0.43 3.18
N ALA A 162 -13.36 -0.17 4.18
CA ALA A 162 -12.01 -0.72 4.25
C ALA A 162 -12.03 -2.25 4.39
N SER A 163 -12.92 -2.78 5.24
CA SER A 163 -13.11 -4.22 5.41
C SER A 163 -13.63 -4.88 4.12
N TYR A 164 -14.59 -4.25 3.45
CA TYR A 164 -15.11 -4.72 2.17
C TYR A 164 -14.03 -4.73 1.09
N PHE A 165 -13.24 -3.66 0.97
CA PHE A 165 -12.10 -3.61 0.05
C PHE A 165 -11.08 -4.71 0.35
N VAL A 166 -10.68 -4.89 1.62
CA VAL A 166 -9.74 -5.96 1.98
C VAL A 166 -10.28 -7.33 1.63
N GLN A 167 -11.57 -7.61 1.87
CA GLN A 167 -12.17 -8.90 1.58
C GLN A 167 -12.38 -9.13 0.08
N ASN A 168 -12.97 -8.18 -0.63
CA ASN A 168 -13.51 -8.36 -1.98
C ASN A 168 -12.67 -7.70 -3.08
N GLY A 169 -11.74 -6.81 -2.73
CA GLY A 169 -11.06 -5.95 -3.69
C GLY A 169 -11.99 -4.92 -4.32
N GLY A 170 -11.65 -4.51 -5.54
CA GLY A 170 -12.40 -3.53 -6.31
C GLY A 170 -11.53 -2.39 -6.82
N VAL A 171 -12.18 -1.46 -7.51
CA VAL A 171 -11.54 -0.24 -8.03
C VAL A 171 -11.04 0.60 -6.86
N VAL A 172 -9.84 1.16 -7.00
CA VAL A 172 -9.26 2.05 -6.00
C VAL A 172 -9.02 3.42 -6.60
N SER A 173 -8.99 4.44 -5.74
CA SER A 173 -8.44 5.75 -6.08
C SER A 173 -7.31 6.10 -5.14
N PHE A 174 -6.43 6.96 -5.60
CA PHE A 174 -5.34 7.51 -4.80
C PHE A 174 -5.33 9.03 -4.99
N SER A 175 -5.49 9.76 -3.89
CA SER A 175 -5.57 11.22 -3.89
C SER A 175 -6.64 11.77 -4.84
N GLY A 176 -7.80 11.09 -4.91
CA GLY A 176 -8.94 11.46 -5.75
C GLY A 176 -8.82 11.05 -7.22
N THR A 177 -7.70 10.44 -7.64
CA THR A 177 -7.53 9.91 -9.00
C THR A 177 -7.84 8.43 -9.02
N VAL A 178 -8.77 7.99 -9.87
CA VAL A 178 -9.09 6.56 -10.04
C VAL A 178 -7.88 5.85 -10.64
N CYS A 179 -7.49 4.74 -10.02
CA CYS A 179 -6.41 3.89 -10.51
C CYS A 179 -7.02 2.75 -11.34
N GLU A 180 -6.87 2.81 -12.66
CA GLU A 180 -7.36 1.79 -13.60
C GLU A 180 -6.50 0.51 -13.61
N GLY A 181 -5.44 0.46 -12.80
CA GLY A 181 -4.39 -0.54 -12.88
C GLY A 181 -3.33 -0.18 -13.92
N GLY A 182 -2.34 -1.05 -14.08
CA GLY A 182 -1.30 -0.94 -15.11
C GLY A 182 -0.32 0.22 -14.92
N TYR A 183 0.44 0.49 -15.98
CA TYR A 183 1.59 1.39 -15.95
C TYR A 183 1.27 2.82 -15.47
N ASN A 184 0.26 3.47 -16.04
CA ASN A 184 0.00 4.89 -15.78
C ASN A 184 -0.37 5.15 -14.30
N SER A 185 -1.20 4.27 -13.73
CA SER A 185 -1.60 4.35 -12.32
C SER A 185 -0.41 4.09 -11.39
N ALA A 186 0.41 3.08 -11.70
CA ALA A 186 1.60 2.75 -10.94
C ALA A 186 2.65 3.88 -10.98
N LYS A 187 2.89 4.45 -12.16
CA LYS A 187 3.78 5.60 -12.36
C LYS A 187 3.38 6.78 -11.49
N MET A 188 2.09 7.14 -11.49
CA MET A 188 1.57 8.23 -10.67
C MET A 188 1.88 7.98 -9.18
N ILE A 189 1.59 6.79 -8.67
CA ILE A 189 1.86 6.43 -7.26
C ILE A 189 3.36 6.50 -6.95
N LEU A 190 4.22 5.92 -7.78
CA LEU A 190 5.68 5.93 -7.53
C LEU A 190 6.23 7.36 -7.50
N LEU A 191 5.73 8.25 -8.37
CA LEU A 191 6.14 9.66 -8.41
C LEU A 191 5.62 10.46 -7.21
N GLU A 192 4.39 10.21 -6.74
CA GLU A 192 3.85 10.80 -5.52
C GLU A 192 4.72 10.45 -4.30
N PHE A 193 5.10 9.18 -4.15
CA PHE A 193 6.01 8.76 -3.09
C PHE A 193 7.41 9.35 -3.26
N ALA A 194 7.93 9.45 -4.50
CA ALA A 194 9.22 10.06 -4.74
C ALA A 194 9.23 11.56 -4.37
N SER A 195 8.14 12.28 -4.63
CA SER A 195 7.98 13.68 -4.21
C SER A 195 7.97 13.81 -2.69
N LEU A 196 7.15 12.99 -2.01
CA LEU A 196 7.07 13.01 -0.55
C LEU A 196 8.41 12.61 0.10
N LEU A 197 9.13 11.66 -0.50
CA LEU A 197 10.45 11.25 -0.03
C LEU A 197 11.51 12.36 -0.19
N GLU A 198 11.42 13.18 -1.24
CA GLU A 198 12.30 14.33 -1.44
C GLU A 198 12.05 15.44 -0.41
N GLU A 199 10.79 15.62 0.03
CA GLU A 199 10.41 16.58 1.06
C GLU A 199 10.78 16.13 2.48
N VAL A 200 10.59 14.84 2.77
CA VAL A 200 10.65 14.30 4.13
C VAL A 200 11.97 13.62 4.44
N GLY A 201 12.61 13.04 3.43
CA GLY A 201 13.78 12.21 3.61
C GLY A 201 15.04 13.00 3.94
N LYS A 202 15.94 12.38 4.70
CA LYS A 202 17.15 13.07 5.22
C LYS A 202 18.47 12.41 4.86
N TRP A 203 18.50 11.10 4.66
CA TRP A 203 19.74 10.35 4.57
C TRP A 203 19.97 9.85 3.15
N ASN A 204 19.12 8.92 2.71
CA ASN A 204 19.26 8.22 1.42
C ASN A 204 18.17 8.63 0.42
N ALA A 205 17.38 9.65 0.74
CA ALA A 205 16.26 10.13 -0.07
C ALA A 205 16.61 10.30 -1.55
N LYS A 206 17.74 10.92 -1.88
CA LYS A 206 18.14 11.20 -3.28
C LYS A 206 18.29 9.92 -4.11
N GLU A 207 18.91 8.89 -3.54
CA GLU A 207 19.11 7.61 -4.22
C GLU A 207 17.78 6.87 -4.39
N LEU A 208 16.99 6.80 -3.33
CA LEU A 208 15.69 6.13 -3.35
C LEU A 208 14.68 6.84 -4.28
N CYS A 209 14.62 8.17 -4.31
CA CYS A 209 13.84 8.94 -5.27
C CYS A 209 14.28 8.66 -6.70
N ARG A 210 15.60 8.54 -6.94
CA ARG A 210 16.13 8.19 -8.26
C ARG A 210 15.67 6.79 -8.68
N ILE A 211 15.70 5.81 -7.77
CA ILE A 211 15.23 4.45 -8.06
C ILE A 211 13.74 4.47 -8.41
N LEU A 212 12.89 5.14 -7.62
CA LEU A 212 11.45 5.22 -7.92
C LEU A 212 11.16 5.88 -9.28
N ARG A 213 11.92 6.93 -9.64
CA ARG A 213 11.80 7.58 -10.95
C ARG A 213 12.20 6.65 -12.09
N ILE A 214 13.33 5.94 -11.96
CA ILE A 214 13.76 4.94 -12.95
C ILE A 214 12.68 3.87 -13.10
N MET A 215 12.19 3.30 -12.00
CA MET A 215 11.12 2.30 -12.03
C MET A 215 9.87 2.81 -12.74
N SER A 216 9.48 4.07 -12.49
CA SER A 216 8.32 4.70 -13.11
C SER A 216 8.44 4.87 -14.63
N ASP A 217 9.65 4.77 -15.19
CA ASP A 217 9.89 4.78 -16.63
C ASP A 217 10.08 3.35 -17.17
N THR A 218 10.76 2.46 -16.44
CA THR A 218 11.01 1.07 -16.89
C THR A 218 9.79 0.16 -16.84
N LEU A 219 8.80 0.44 -15.98
CA LEU A 219 7.55 -0.33 -15.95
C LEU A 219 6.80 -0.26 -17.30
N LEU A 220 7.01 0.80 -18.10
CA LEU A 220 6.43 0.92 -19.43
C LEU A 220 6.87 -0.23 -20.35
N GLU A 221 8.17 -0.56 -20.31
CA GLU A 221 8.73 -1.63 -21.13
C GLU A 221 8.20 -3.02 -20.74
N VAL A 222 7.73 -3.17 -19.49
CA VAL A 222 7.11 -4.40 -19.00
C VAL A 222 5.66 -4.47 -19.44
N ASP A 223 4.92 -3.36 -19.34
CA ASP A 223 3.51 -3.26 -19.75
C ASP A 223 3.34 -3.57 -21.24
N ASP A 224 4.23 -3.03 -22.08
CA ASP A 224 4.27 -3.29 -23.53
C ASP A 224 4.51 -4.79 -23.85
N ARG A 225 5.20 -5.53 -22.98
CA ARG A 225 5.42 -6.98 -23.14
C ARG A 225 4.24 -7.81 -22.69
N SER A 226 3.48 -7.36 -21.68
CA SER A 226 2.29 -8.05 -21.19
C SER A 226 1.03 -7.76 -22.00
N GLY A 227 0.94 -6.63 -22.69
CA GLY A 227 -0.19 -6.28 -23.58
C GLY A 227 -0.09 -6.84 -25.00
N GLY A 228 0.94 -7.61 -25.31
CA GLY A 228 1.24 -8.15 -26.64
C GLY A 228 0.80 -9.59 -26.91
N GLU A 229 0.05 -10.22 -26.00
CA GLU A 229 -0.52 -11.57 -26.16
C GLU A 229 -2.02 -11.55 -26.52
#